data_AF-U7DX89-F1
#
_entry.id   AF-U7DX89-F1
#
_cell.length_a   1.000
_cell.length_b   1.000
_cell.length_c   1.000
_cell.angle_alpha   90.00
_cell.angle_beta   90.00
_cell.angle_gamma   90.00
#
_symmetry.space_group_name_H-M   'P 1'
#
loop_
_entity.id
_entity.type
_entity.pdbx_description
1 polymer ?
#
loop_
_entity_poly.entity_id
_entity_poly.type
_entity_poly.pdbx_seq_one_letter_code
_entity_poly.pdbx_strand_id
1 'polypeptide(L)'
;MDPEVISSGVHYTNLPASYVRPESERPRLSEVSTCQDVPVIDLGCQDRNQIVQQVGDACDHYGFFQEINHGMSLEEKMLGVAHDFFSLPVEEKLKLYSDDPSRTMRLSTSFNVNKEKVHNWRDYLRLHCYPLDKYVPEWPSNPPPFKRFISLLCEIMPTLGMTSTFLLLLLLATLFHLSHGDVGTCAHYRPPYVPTACDGNSPSQFPLSNMFAAAGERIWDNGSACGRQYEVKCISGAFPGTCLPDQTVQVRIVDQAQTSRSRPSSEGATIVLSSTAFGTIADPSATSVNVEFQQVW
;
A
#
# COMPACT_ATOMS: atom_id res chain seq x y z
N MET A 1 12.69 -33.58 1.73
CA MET A 1 12.60 -33.57 3.20
C MET A 1 11.14 -33.79 3.52
N ASP A 2 10.85 -34.67 4.46
CA ASP A 2 9.48 -34.83 4.94
C ASP A 2 9.02 -33.51 5.57
N PRO A 3 7.73 -33.14 5.43
CA PRO A 3 7.23 -31.88 5.98
C PRO A 3 7.25 -31.94 7.50
N GLU A 4 8.22 -31.26 8.12
CA GLU A 4 8.33 -31.11 9.57
C GLU A 4 7.57 -29.87 10.03
N VAL A 5 6.27 -30.04 10.32
CA VAL A 5 5.54 -29.04 11.12
C VAL A 5 6.11 -29.03 12.55
N ILE A 6 6.14 -27.88 13.20
CA ILE A 6 6.68 -27.74 14.56
C ILE A 6 5.83 -28.54 15.56
N SER A 7 4.53 -28.58 15.31
CA SER A 7 3.53 -29.33 16.08
C SER A 7 3.55 -30.85 15.80
N SER A 8 4.64 -31.36 15.21
CA SER A 8 4.90 -32.81 15.06
C SER A 8 5.24 -33.51 16.37
N GLY A 9 5.45 -32.75 17.46
CA GLY A 9 5.80 -33.30 18.77
C GLY A 9 7.28 -33.68 18.89
N VAL A 10 8.11 -33.33 17.90
CA VAL A 10 9.55 -33.49 17.98
C VAL A 10 10.10 -32.61 19.12
N HIS A 11 10.72 -33.26 20.11
CA HIS A 11 11.39 -32.57 21.19
C HIS A 11 12.77 -32.10 20.74
N TYR A 12 12.89 -30.79 20.56
CA TYR A 12 14.18 -30.14 20.31
C TYR A 12 14.89 -29.83 21.62
N THR A 13 16.13 -30.28 21.76
CA THR A 13 16.98 -29.93 22.92
C THR A 13 17.53 -28.51 22.82
N ASN A 14 17.67 -27.98 21.60
CA ASN A 14 18.06 -26.61 21.30
C ASN A 14 17.27 -26.11 20.08
N LEU A 15 17.06 -24.80 19.98
CA LEU A 15 16.44 -24.20 18.79
C LEU A 15 17.30 -24.49 17.55
N PRO A 16 16.76 -25.09 16.47
CA PRO A 16 17.54 -25.36 15.27
C PRO A 16 18.06 -24.06 14.64
N ALA A 17 19.26 -24.12 14.06
CA ALA A 17 19.95 -22.93 13.53
C ALA A 17 19.13 -22.18 12.47
N SER A 18 18.28 -22.89 11.71
CA SER A 18 17.36 -22.29 10.73
C SER A 18 16.30 -21.37 11.35
N TYR A 19 16.04 -21.44 12.65
CA TYR A 19 15.09 -20.56 13.35
C TYR A 19 15.78 -19.45 14.17
N VAL A 20 17.11 -19.46 14.21
CA VAL A 20 17.90 -18.49 14.97
C VAL A 20 18.12 -17.25 14.11
N ARG A 21 17.47 -16.13 14.45
CA ARG A 21 17.73 -14.84 13.79
C ARG A 21 19.18 -14.38 14.01
N PRO A 22 19.83 -13.73 13.02
CA PRO A 22 21.10 -13.06 13.21
C PRO A 22 21.02 -12.03 14.35
N GLU A 23 22.13 -11.81 15.07
CA GLU A 23 22.15 -10.88 16.20
C GLU A 23 21.70 -9.45 15.82
N SER A 24 22.05 -9.00 14.62
CA SER A 24 21.64 -7.70 14.08
C SER A 24 20.13 -7.55 13.84
N GLU A 25 19.39 -8.66 13.74
CA GLU A 25 17.94 -8.66 13.51
C GLU A 25 17.14 -8.97 14.78
N ARG A 26 17.79 -9.26 15.90
CA ARG A 26 17.11 -9.54 17.16
C ARG A 26 16.72 -8.23 17.84
N PRO A 27 15.50 -8.13 18.40
CA PRO A 27 15.10 -6.94 19.14
C PRO A 27 16.03 -6.75 20.34
N ARG A 28 16.50 -5.51 20.52
CA ARG A 28 17.28 -5.12 21.69
C ARG A 28 16.34 -4.60 22.75
N LEU A 29 16.19 -5.34 23.85
CA LEU A 29 15.27 -4.97 24.93
C LEU A 29 15.56 -3.58 25.51
N SER A 30 16.81 -3.12 25.45
CA SER A 30 17.21 -1.75 25.83
C SER A 30 16.63 -0.65 24.93
N GLU A 31 16.25 -0.98 23.70
CA GLU A 31 15.68 -0.05 22.72
C GLU A 31 14.15 -0.11 22.71
N VAL A 32 13.54 -0.99 23.51
CA VAL A 32 12.08 -1.12 23.62
C VAL A 32 11.54 0.00 24.51
N SER A 33 10.78 0.92 23.92
CA SER A 33 9.98 1.90 24.66
C SER A 33 8.62 1.31 25.04
N THR A 34 8.13 1.60 26.24
CA THR A 34 6.75 1.29 26.61
C THR A 34 5.80 2.19 25.83
N CYS A 35 5.02 1.61 24.91
CA CYS A 35 3.87 2.29 24.32
C CYS A 35 2.71 2.18 25.31
N GLN A 36 2.48 3.23 26.09
CA GLN A 36 1.46 3.23 27.15
C GLN A 36 0.04 3.50 26.61
N ASP A 37 -0.05 4.06 25.40
CA ASP A 37 -1.29 4.66 24.90
C ASP A 37 -1.74 4.05 23.57
N VAL A 38 -1.62 2.72 23.41
CA VAL A 38 -2.24 2.05 22.24
C VAL A 38 -3.74 2.37 22.25
N PRO A 39 -4.29 2.97 21.18
CA PRO A 39 -5.69 3.37 21.16
C PRO A 39 -6.62 2.18 21.38
N VAL A 40 -7.60 2.35 22.26
CA VAL A 40 -8.68 1.39 22.52
C VAL A 40 -9.98 2.05 22.11
N ILE A 41 -10.67 1.48 21.13
CA ILE A 41 -11.87 2.03 20.53
C ILE A 41 -13.08 1.20 20.96
N ASP A 42 -14.05 1.86 21.58
CA ASP A 42 -15.31 1.25 22.00
C ASP A 42 -16.35 1.28 20.87
N LEU A 43 -16.53 0.15 20.19
CA LEU A 43 -17.51 0.02 19.11
C LEU A 43 -18.96 -0.06 19.62
N GLY A 44 -19.18 -0.20 20.93
CA GLY A 44 -20.48 -0.12 21.56
C GLY A 44 -21.00 1.32 21.74
N CYS A 45 -20.16 2.33 21.46
CA CYS A 45 -20.56 3.73 21.56
C CYS A 45 -21.65 4.09 20.52
N GLN A 46 -22.65 4.88 20.93
CA GLN A 46 -23.74 5.30 20.04
C GLN A 46 -23.33 6.42 19.07
N ASP A 47 -22.31 7.21 19.42
CA ASP A 47 -21.82 8.28 18.55
C ASP A 47 -20.86 7.72 17.49
N ARG A 48 -21.43 7.47 16.31
CA ARG A 48 -20.66 6.98 15.17
C ARG A 48 -19.58 7.96 14.72
N ASN A 49 -19.80 9.27 14.80
CA ASN A 49 -18.80 10.24 14.36
C ASN A 49 -17.57 10.23 15.25
N GLN A 50 -17.78 10.06 16.55
CA GLN A 50 -16.68 9.89 17.50
C GLN A 50 -15.87 8.62 17.22
N ILE A 51 -16.54 7.49 16.93
CA ILE A 51 -15.86 6.24 16.55
C ILE A 51 -15.05 6.44 15.27
N VAL A 52 -15.63 7.07 14.23
CA VAL A 52 -14.92 7.39 12.97
C VAL A 52 -13.62 8.14 13.29
N GLN A 53 -13.73 9.22 14.06
CA GLN A 53 -12.60 10.08 14.37
C GLN A 53 -11.51 9.33 15.13
N GLN A 54 -11.87 8.54 16.15
CA GLN A 54 -10.91 7.73 16.90
C GLN A 54 -10.19 6.70 16.03
N VAL A 55 -10.89 6.06 15.10
CA VAL A 55 -10.29 5.13 14.13
C VAL A 55 -9.32 5.87 13.21
N GLY A 56 -9.71 7.05 12.72
CA GLY A 56 -8.85 7.91 11.89
C GLY A 56 -7.56 8.30 12.62
N ASP A 57 -7.70 8.84 13.84
CA ASP A 57 -6.57 9.29 14.65
C ASP A 57 -5.63 8.12 15.01
N ALA A 58 -6.19 6.95 15.32
CA ALA A 58 -5.40 5.75 15.61
C ALA A 58 -4.63 5.23 14.38
N CYS A 59 -5.28 5.22 13.21
CA CYS A 59 -4.63 4.85 11.95
C CYS A 59 -3.49 5.81 11.59
N ASP A 60 -3.69 7.11 11.77
CA ASP A 60 -2.70 8.15 11.41
C ASP A 60 -1.47 8.14 12.34
N HIS A 61 -1.69 8.06 13.66
CA HIS A 61 -0.61 8.19 14.64
C HIS A 61 0.04 6.86 15.04
N TYR A 62 -0.70 5.76 15.02
CA TYR A 62 -0.23 4.46 15.52
C TYR A 62 -0.17 3.38 14.45
N GLY A 63 -1.06 3.43 13.45
CA GLY A 63 -1.20 2.38 12.43
C GLY A 63 -1.83 1.08 12.94
N PHE A 64 -2.23 1.02 14.22
CA PHE A 64 -2.98 -0.07 14.83
C PHE A 64 -3.73 0.42 16.07
N PHE A 65 -4.76 -0.32 16.46
CA PHE A 65 -5.57 -0.06 17.66
C PHE A 65 -6.21 -1.36 18.15
N GLN A 66 -6.77 -1.31 19.35
CA GLN A 66 -7.60 -2.36 19.93
C GLN A 66 -9.07 -1.96 19.86
N GLU A 67 -9.96 -2.92 19.66
CA GLU A 67 -11.41 -2.73 19.68
C GLU A 67 -12.00 -3.43 20.91
N ILE A 68 -12.99 -2.81 21.53
CA ILE A 68 -13.81 -3.41 22.59
C ILE A 68 -15.29 -3.23 22.27
N ASN A 69 -16.14 -4.05 22.90
CA ASN A 69 -17.60 -4.04 22.70
C ASN A 69 -18.03 -4.17 21.23
N HIS A 70 -17.21 -4.84 20.42
CA HIS A 70 -17.40 -5.14 18.99
C HIS A 70 -18.53 -6.15 18.71
N GLY A 71 -19.29 -6.56 19.73
CA GLY A 71 -20.49 -7.39 19.56
C GLY A 71 -20.24 -8.86 19.20
N MET A 72 -18.99 -9.33 19.27
CA MET A 72 -18.67 -10.74 19.13
C MET A 72 -18.78 -11.46 20.49
N SER A 73 -19.28 -12.69 20.45
CA SER A 73 -19.47 -13.54 21.64
C SER A 73 -18.93 -14.96 21.43
N LEU A 74 -17.99 -15.09 20.50
CA LEU A 74 -17.58 -16.38 19.93
C LEU A 74 -16.07 -16.61 19.96
N GLU A 75 -15.29 -15.66 20.45
CA GLU A 75 -13.83 -15.65 20.53
C GLU A 75 -13.29 -16.87 21.28
N GLU A 76 -13.81 -17.13 22.49
CA GLU A 76 -13.40 -18.27 23.30
C GLU A 76 -13.65 -19.61 22.58
N LYS A 77 -14.79 -19.73 21.89
CA LYS A 77 -15.14 -20.94 21.15
C LYS A 77 -14.24 -21.12 19.92
N MET A 78 -13.87 -20.04 19.23
CA MET A 78 -12.94 -20.08 18.11
C MET A 78 -11.54 -20.46 18.54
N LEU A 79 -11.06 -19.88 19.64
CA LEU A 79 -9.77 -20.24 20.23
C LEU A 79 -9.74 -21.71 20.62
N GLY A 80 -10.82 -22.22 21.22
CA GLY A 80 -10.96 -23.64 21.55
C GLY A 80 -10.87 -24.54 20.31
N VAL A 81 -11.61 -24.22 19.25
CA VAL A 81 -11.59 -24.99 17.99
C VAL A 81 -10.23 -24.98 17.31
N ALA A 82 -9.54 -23.83 17.32
CA ALA A 82 -8.19 -23.73 16.79
C ALA A 82 -7.21 -24.57 17.62
N HIS A 83 -7.30 -24.49 18.94
CA HIS A 83 -6.50 -25.31 19.85
C HIS A 83 -6.72 -26.80 19.61
N ASP A 84 -7.98 -27.24 19.51
CA ASP A 84 -8.34 -28.63 19.25
C ASP A 84 -7.79 -29.13 17.92
N PHE A 85 -7.85 -28.31 16.86
CA PHE A 85 -7.24 -28.62 15.57
C PHE A 85 -5.72 -28.84 15.68
N PHE A 86 -5.00 -27.92 16.31
CA PHE A 86 -3.53 -28.04 16.43
C PHE A 86 -3.09 -29.14 17.40
N SER A 87 -3.99 -29.56 18.30
CA SER A 87 -3.80 -30.70 19.21
C SER A 87 -4.10 -32.06 18.56
N LEU A 88 -4.62 -32.10 17.33
CA LEU A 88 -4.82 -33.35 16.60
C LEU A 88 -3.48 -34.10 16.40
N PRO A 89 -3.52 -35.43 16.22
CA PRO A 89 -2.35 -36.21 15.85
C PRO A 89 -1.66 -35.64 14.62
N VAL A 90 -0.33 -35.71 14.60
CA VAL A 90 0.48 -35.15 13.50
C VAL A 90 0.09 -35.75 12.16
N GLU A 91 -0.27 -37.03 12.13
CA GLU A 91 -0.68 -37.77 10.94
C GLU A 91 -1.98 -37.20 10.34
N GLU A 92 -2.91 -36.74 11.19
CA GLU A 92 -4.15 -36.10 10.72
C GLU A 92 -3.87 -34.70 10.17
N LYS A 93 -2.99 -33.94 10.83
CA LYS A 93 -2.62 -32.59 10.41
C LYS A 93 -1.84 -32.60 9.09
N LEU A 94 -0.89 -33.52 8.93
CA LEU A 94 -0.02 -33.60 7.75
C LEU A 94 -0.78 -33.94 6.46
N LYS A 95 -1.98 -34.54 6.53
CA LYS A 95 -2.88 -34.71 5.36
C LYS A 95 -3.26 -33.38 4.71
N LEU A 96 -3.21 -32.29 5.47
CA LEU A 96 -3.57 -30.94 5.05
C LEU A 96 -2.35 -30.10 4.69
N TYR A 97 -1.13 -30.66 4.81
CA TYR A 97 0.10 -29.92 4.58
C TYR A 97 0.31 -29.57 3.10
N SER A 98 0.73 -28.33 2.82
CA SER A 98 1.20 -27.94 1.50
C SER A 98 2.09 -26.70 1.55
N ASP A 99 3.15 -26.67 0.74
CA ASP A 99 3.99 -25.49 0.51
C ASP A 99 3.57 -24.68 -0.73
N ASP A 100 2.53 -25.12 -1.43
CA ASP A 100 2.03 -24.45 -2.63
C ASP A 100 1.23 -23.19 -2.26
N PRO A 101 1.71 -21.98 -2.63
CA PRO A 101 1.05 -20.73 -2.29
C PRO A 101 -0.33 -20.58 -2.93
N SER A 102 -0.62 -21.31 -4.02
CA SER A 102 -1.89 -21.26 -4.75
C SER A 102 -3.01 -22.05 -4.07
N ARG A 103 -2.69 -22.97 -3.14
CA ARG A 103 -3.70 -23.72 -2.39
C ARG A 103 -4.54 -22.78 -1.51
N THR A 104 -5.84 -22.95 -1.64
CA THR A 104 -6.94 -22.21 -1.00
C THR A 104 -7.14 -22.62 0.46
N MET A 105 -6.89 -23.88 0.77
CA MET A 105 -6.76 -24.43 2.11
C MET A 105 -5.40 -25.12 2.23
N ARG A 106 -4.60 -24.76 3.25
CA ARG A 106 -3.36 -25.48 3.56
C ARG A 106 -2.90 -25.29 4.99
N LEU A 107 -2.40 -26.36 5.59
CA LEU A 107 -1.48 -26.31 6.73
C LEU A 107 -0.06 -26.08 6.20
N SER A 108 0.69 -25.19 6.82
CA SER A 108 2.10 -24.98 6.52
C SER A 108 2.81 -24.45 7.77
N THR A 109 4.13 -24.27 7.67
CA THR A 109 4.97 -23.77 8.74
C THR A 109 5.79 -22.58 8.25
N SER A 110 6.23 -21.73 9.18
CA SER A 110 6.98 -20.51 8.89
C SER A 110 6.24 -19.53 7.96
N PHE A 111 6.88 -19.00 6.91
CA PHE A 111 6.27 -18.11 5.91
C PHE A 111 6.49 -18.61 4.49
N ASN A 112 7.74 -18.85 4.09
CA ASN A 112 8.08 -19.52 2.84
C ASN A 112 9.36 -20.33 3.02
N VAL A 113 9.20 -21.56 3.51
CA VAL A 113 10.30 -22.48 3.83
C VAL A 113 11.31 -22.69 2.68
N ASN A 114 10.86 -22.52 1.43
CA ASN A 114 11.71 -22.70 0.25
C ASN A 114 12.50 -21.45 -0.15
N LYS A 115 12.14 -20.27 0.35
CA LYS A 115 12.75 -18.98 -0.04
C LYS A 115 13.44 -18.26 1.11
N GLU A 116 13.05 -18.53 2.34
CA GLU A 116 13.55 -17.80 3.50
C GLU A 116 14.83 -18.44 4.06
N LYS A 117 15.72 -17.60 4.61
CA LYS A 117 16.98 -18.05 5.23
C LYS A 117 16.84 -18.36 6.71
N VAL A 118 15.86 -17.72 7.34
CA VAL A 118 15.52 -17.88 8.76
C VAL A 118 14.02 -18.15 8.84
N HIS A 119 13.67 -19.31 9.38
CA HIS A 119 12.31 -19.76 9.56
C HIS A 119 11.69 -19.09 10.80
N ASN A 120 10.38 -18.82 10.73
CA ASN A 120 9.59 -18.43 11.88
C ASN A 120 9.15 -19.68 12.66
N TRP A 121 9.25 -19.61 13.99
CA TRP A 121 8.78 -20.67 14.88
C TRP A 121 7.25 -20.64 15.00
N ARG A 122 6.55 -21.05 13.93
CA ARG A 122 5.10 -20.99 13.82
C ARG A 122 4.59 -22.04 12.83
N ASP A 123 3.57 -22.77 13.24
CA ASP A 123 2.66 -23.47 12.32
C ASP A 123 1.41 -22.62 12.08
N TYR A 124 0.80 -22.74 10.91
CA TYR A 124 -0.45 -22.07 10.61
C TYR A 124 -1.32 -22.85 9.63
N LEU A 125 -2.63 -22.72 9.82
CA LEU A 125 -3.64 -23.19 8.87
C LEU A 125 -4.18 -21.97 8.14
N ARG A 126 -4.05 -21.93 6.81
CA ARG A 126 -4.59 -20.88 5.96
C ARG A 126 -5.86 -21.35 5.28
N LEU A 127 -6.90 -20.54 5.38
CA LEU A 127 -8.22 -20.79 4.80
C LEU A 127 -8.63 -19.60 3.95
N HIS A 128 -8.98 -19.82 2.69
CA HIS A 128 -9.76 -18.85 1.93
C HIS A 128 -11.19 -18.87 2.45
N CYS A 129 -11.73 -17.67 2.68
CA CYS A 129 -12.99 -17.48 3.37
C CYS A 129 -14.06 -16.74 2.55
N TYR A 130 -13.74 -16.26 1.35
CA TYR A 130 -14.73 -15.59 0.50
C TYR A 130 -14.53 -15.91 -0.98
N PRO A 131 -15.55 -16.40 -1.71
CA PRO A 131 -16.90 -16.71 -1.22
C PRO A 131 -16.97 -18.03 -0.41
N LEU A 132 -17.77 -18.06 0.66
CA LEU A 132 -17.76 -19.15 1.66
C LEU A 132 -18.20 -20.51 1.10
N ASP A 133 -19.29 -20.53 0.34
CA ASP A 133 -19.87 -21.72 -0.30
C ASP A 133 -18.86 -22.46 -1.17
N LYS A 134 -17.95 -21.72 -1.80
CA LYS A 134 -16.87 -22.27 -2.61
C LYS A 134 -15.79 -22.97 -1.77
N TYR A 135 -15.37 -22.37 -0.65
CA TYR A 135 -14.17 -22.81 0.07
C TYR A 135 -14.43 -23.69 1.30
N VAL A 136 -15.56 -23.53 1.99
CA VAL A 136 -15.92 -24.34 3.17
C VAL A 136 -15.90 -25.86 2.89
N PRO A 137 -16.29 -26.37 1.71
CA PRO A 137 -16.16 -27.79 1.40
C PRO A 137 -14.72 -28.32 1.56
N GLU A 138 -13.71 -27.51 1.22
CA GLU A 138 -12.28 -27.88 1.29
C GLU A 138 -11.70 -27.83 2.71
N TRP A 139 -12.36 -27.18 3.66
CA TRP A 139 -11.84 -27.00 5.02
C TRP A 139 -11.75 -28.31 5.80
N PRO A 140 -10.97 -28.35 6.90
CA PRO A 140 -10.93 -29.51 7.80
C PRO A 140 -12.30 -29.82 8.41
N SER A 141 -12.68 -31.09 8.43
CA SER A 141 -13.88 -31.58 9.12
C SER A 141 -13.60 -32.04 10.56
N ASN A 142 -12.32 -32.08 10.96
CA ASN A 142 -11.87 -32.44 12.30
C ASN A 142 -11.09 -31.24 12.88
N PRO A 143 -11.40 -30.75 14.09
CA PRO A 143 -12.48 -31.20 14.99
C PRO A 143 -13.88 -31.01 14.38
N PRO A 144 -14.89 -31.85 14.72
CA PRO A 144 -16.25 -31.73 14.16
C PRO A 144 -16.87 -30.31 14.18
N PRO A 145 -16.68 -29.49 15.22
CA PRO A 145 -17.20 -28.12 15.22
C PRO A 145 -16.41 -27.12 14.35
N PHE A 146 -15.29 -27.53 13.72
CA PHE A 146 -14.36 -26.65 13.02
C PHE A 146 -15.02 -25.78 11.96
N LYS A 147 -15.61 -26.41 10.93
CA LYS A 147 -16.22 -25.69 9.80
C LYS A 147 -17.28 -24.70 10.29
N ARG A 148 -18.16 -25.14 11.20
CA ARG A 148 -19.26 -24.32 11.69
C ARG A 148 -18.78 -23.03 12.34
N PHE A 149 -17.84 -23.12 13.30
CA PHE A 149 -17.39 -21.93 14.03
C PHE A 149 -16.51 -21.02 13.19
N ILE A 150 -15.65 -21.58 12.34
CA ILE A 150 -14.84 -20.76 11.43
C ILE A 150 -15.70 -20.11 10.35
N SER A 151 -16.74 -20.78 9.83
CA SER A 151 -17.69 -20.16 8.89
C SER A 151 -18.40 -18.98 9.55
N LEU A 152 -18.89 -19.17 10.78
CA LEU A 152 -19.54 -18.09 11.54
C LEU A 152 -18.59 -16.92 11.79
N LEU A 153 -17.31 -17.18 12.10
CA LEU A 153 -16.28 -16.13 12.16
C LEU A 153 -16.17 -15.38 10.82
N CYS A 154 -16.06 -16.11 9.71
CA CYS A 154 -15.89 -15.53 8.39
C CYS A 154 -17.13 -14.78 7.88
N GLU A 155 -18.32 -15.02 8.45
CA GLU A 155 -19.53 -14.23 8.19
C GLU A 155 -19.56 -12.95 9.04
N ILE A 156 -19.06 -13.01 10.28
CA ILE A 156 -19.05 -11.87 11.21
C ILE A 156 -17.86 -10.92 10.95
N MET A 157 -16.69 -11.42 10.57
CA MET A 157 -15.52 -10.57 10.33
C MET A 157 -15.75 -9.53 9.23
N PRO A 158 -16.42 -9.84 8.10
CA PRO A 158 -16.79 -8.81 7.13
C PRO A 158 -17.77 -7.80 7.71
N THR A 159 -18.68 -8.11 8.63
CA THR A 159 -19.58 -7.07 9.17
C THR A 159 -18.85 -6.07 10.08
N LEU A 160 -17.79 -6.50 10.77
CA LEU A 160 -16.91 -5.64 11.58
C LEU A 160 -15.82 -4.95 10.75
N GLY A 161 -15.22 -5.68 9.81
CA GLY A 161 -14.26 -5.16 8.85
C GLY A 161 -14.90 -4.23 7.84
N MET A 162 -16.16 -4.44 7.44
CA MET A 162 -16.91 -3.52 6.57
C MET A 162 -17.33 -2.27 7.33
N THR A 163 -17.64 -2.33 8.63
CA THR A 163 -17.86 -1.09 9.39
C THR A 163 -16.55 -0.30 9.47
N SER A 164 -15.42 -0.91 9.82
CA SER A 164 -14.11 -0.24 9.88
C SER A 164 -13.59 0.24 8.51
N THR A 165 -13.70 -0.56 7.45
CA THR A 165 -13.31 -0.15 6.07
C THR A 165 -14.28 0.85 5.44
N PHE A 166 -15.58 0.77 5.72
CA PHE A 166 -16.54 1.79 5.28
C PHE A 166 -16.35 3.09 6.05
N LEU A 167 -15.98 3.02 7.33
CA LEU A 167 -15.56 4.16 8.14
C LEU A 167 -14.28 4.78 7.58
N LEU A 168 -13.29 3.97 7.21
CA LEU A 168 -12.05 4.41 6.54
C LEU A 168 -12.33 5.01 5.15
N LEU A 169 -13.24 4.42 4.36
CA LEU A 169 -13.68 4.96 3.07
C LEU A 169 -14.48 6.26 3.23
N LEU A 170 -15.31 6.39 4.26
CA LEU A 170 -15.99 7.65 4.61
C LEU A 170 -15.00 8.71 5.07
N LEU A 171 -14.01 8.36 5.89
CA LEU A 171 -12.88 9.21 6.29
C LEU A 171 -12.09 9.67 5.06
N LEU A 172 -11.76 8.75 4.16
CA LEU A 172 -11.08 9.06 2.91
C LEU A 172 -11.93 9.99 2.04
N ALA A 173 -13.24 9.76 1.93
CA ALA A 173 -14.14 10.60 1.13
C ALA A 173 -14.44 11.98 1.77
N THR A 174 -14.20 12.15 3.07
CA THR A 174 -14.47 13.40 3.81
C THR A 174 -13.20 14.22 4.06
N LEU A 175 -12.03 13.58 4.23
CA LEU A 175 -10.73 14.22 4.37
C LEU A 175 -10.02 14.44 3.01
N PHE A 176 -10.26 13.55 2.04
CA PHE A 176 -9.77 13.72 0.68
C PHE A 176 -10.97 14.03 -0.22
N HIS A 177 -11.08 15.28 -0.68
CA HIS A 177 -11.64 15.49 -2.00
C HIS A 177 -10.89 14.54 -2.94
N LEU A 178 -11.58 13.76 -3.79
CA LEU A 178 -10.95 12.93 -4.81
C LEU A 178 -9.97 13.80 -5.63
N SER A 179 -8.71 13.87 -5.22
CA SER A 179 -7.65 14.49 -6.00
C SER A 179 -7.31 13.48 -7.09
N HIS A 180 -7.78 13.74 -8.30
CA HIS A 180 -7.42 12.97 -9.50
C HIS A 180 -6.00 13.32 -10.00
N GLY A 181 -5.18 14.00 -9.19
CA GLY A 181 -3.83 14.41 -9.52
C GLY A 181 -2.76 13.46 -8.99
N ASP A 182 -1.86 13.04 -9.87
CA ASP A 182 -0.56 12.47 -9.49
C ASP A 182 0.35 13.57 -8.95
N VAL A 183 1.30 13.22 -8.07
CA VAL A 183 2.28 14.16 -7.52
C VAL A 183 3.67 13.89 -8.10
N GLY A 184 4.40 14.96 -8.44
CA GLY A 184 5.73 14.83 -9.02
C GLY A 184 6.58 16.08 -8.84
N THR A 185 7.84 15.98 -9.28
CA THR A 185 8.75 17.12 -9.35
C THR A 185 8.62 17.80 -10.70
N CYS A 186 8.44 19.11 -10.69
CA CYS A 186 8.44 19.95 -11.87
C CYS A 186 9.73 20.75 -11.96
N ALA A 187 10.34 20.76 -13.13
CA ALA A 187 11.45 21.64 -13.48
C ALA A 187 11.05 22.53 -14.67
N HIS A 188 11.95 23.40 -15.12
CA HIS A 188 11.74 24.19 -16.33
C HIS A 188 12.95 24.16 -17.27
N TYR A 189 12.71 24.45 -18.55
CA TYR A 189 13.74 24.53 -19.58
C TYR A 189 13.50 25.74 -20.49
N ARG A 190 14.58 26.20 -21.13
CA ARG A 190 14.62 27.40 -21.97
C ARG A 190 14.82 27.01 -23.44
N PRO A 191 14.56 27.93 -24.40
CA PRO A 191 14.96 27.70 -25.77
C PRO A 191 16.48 27.50 -25.88
N PRO A 192 16.98 26.75 -26.87
CA PRO A 192 16.23 26.15 -27.98
C PRO A 192 15.42 24.91 -27.58
N TYR A 193 14.17 24.82 -28.07
CA TYR A 193 13.26 23.71 -27.80
C TYR A 193 13.29 22.59 -28.87
N VAL A 194 14.01 22.81 -29.97
CA VAL A 194 14.13 21.83 -31.07
C VAL A 194 15.59 21.37 -31.26
N PRO A 195 15.83 20.12 -31.67
CA PRO A 195 14.81 19.09 -31.98
C PRO A 195 14.20 18.49 -30.71
N THR A 196 13.00 17.95 -30.85
CA THR A 196 12.25 17.20 -29.83
C THR A 196 12.20 15.71 -30.14
N ALA A 197 12.03 14.88 -29.12
CA ALA A 197 11.77 13.45 -29.27
C ALA A 197 10.40 13.12 -29.92
N CYS A 198 9.40 14.03 -29.83
CA CYS A 198 8.07 13.78 -30.38
C CYS A 198 7.96 14.00 -31.89
N ASP A 199 8.35 15.18 -32.40
CA ASP A 199 8.19 15.54 -33.82
C ASP A 199 9.45 16.19 -34.44
N GLY A 200 10.64 15.87 -33.89
CA GLY A 200 11.92 16.34 -34.41
C GLY A 200 12.03 17.87 -34.45
N ASN A 201 12.22 18.44 -35.64
CA ASN A 201 12.39 19.90 -35.85
C ASN A 201 11.09 20.63 -36.21
N SER A 202 9.95 19.94 -36.19
CA SER A 202 8.65 20.49 -36.59
C SER A 202 8.18 21.59 -35.63
N PRO A 203 8.02 22.86 -36.06
CA PRO A 203 7.55 23.93 -35.19
C PRO A 203 6.04 23.87 -34.90
N SER A 204 5.26 23.13 -35.70
CA SER A 204 3.80 23.08 -35.59
C SER A 204 3.31 22.31 -34.35
N GLN A 205 4.18 21.55 -33.68
CA GLN A 205 3.83 20.84 -32.44
C GLN A 205 3.64 21.78 -31.23
N PHE A 206 4.28 22.95 -31.26
CA PHE A 206 4.28 23.89 -30.14
C PHE A 206 3.01 24.77 -30.15
N PRO A 207 2.27 24.86 -29.03
CA PRO A 207 1.20 25.83 -28.88
C PRO A 207 1.73 27.27 -28.98
N LEU A 208 0.96 28.17 -29.62
CA LEU A 208 1.32 29.59 -29.76
C LEU A 208 1.53 30.30 -28.41
N SER A 209 0.89 29.80 -27.35
CA SER A 209 1.01 30.30 -25.98
C SER A 209 2.33 29.91 -25.29
N ASN A 210 3.14 29.06 -25.92
CA ASN A 210 4.28 28.38 -25.30
C ASN A 210 3.90 27.55 -24.05
N MET A 211 2.64 27.12 -23.92
CA MET A 211 2.20 26.24 -22.84
C MET A 211 2.42 24.77 -23.21
N PHE A 212 3.65 24.31 -23.04
CA PHE A 212 4.07 22.94 -23.35
C PHE A 212 5.11 22.45 -22.33
N ALA A 213 5.38 21.16 -22.38
CA ALA A 213 6.32 20.50 -21.49
C ALA A 213 7.07 19.35 -22.17
N ALA A 214 8.19 18.98 -21.58
CA ALA A 214 8.88 17.72 -21.84
C ALA A 214 8.52 16.71 -20.75
N ALA A 215 8.29 15.47 -21.17
CA ALA A 215 7.94 14.37 -20.29
C ALA A 215 9.20 13.76 -19.66
N GLY A 216 9.20 13.61 -18.32
CA GLY A 216 10.22 12.82 -17.63
C GLY A 216 10.02 11.32 -17.83
N GLU A 217 11.00 10.52 -17.41
CA GLU A 217 11.03 9.06 -17.62
C GLU A 217 9.74 8.35 -17.16
N ARG A 218 9.17 8.80 -16.03
CA ARG A 218 7.95 8.24 -15.45
C ARG A 218 6.70 8.42 -16.31
N ILE A 219 6.62 9.51 -17.08
CA ILE A 219 5.43 9.83 -17.90
C ILE A 219 5.67 9.65 -19.39
N TRP A 220 6.93 9.50 -19.84
CA TRP A 220 7.29 9.42 -21.26
C TRP A 220 6.64 8.25 -22.00
N ASP A 221 6.50 7.09 -21.33
CA ASP A 221 5.78 5.91 -21.84
C ASP A 221 6.19 5.53 -23.28
N ASN A 222 7.51 5.45 -23.50
CA ASN A 222 8.13 5.13 -24.80
C ASN A 222 7.61 5.98 -25.98
N GLY A 223 7.32 7.26 -25.74
CA GLY A 223 6.83 8.21 -26.73
C GLY A 223 5.30 8.29 -26.84
N SER A 224 4.56 7.41 -26.16
CA SER A 224 3.09 7.46 -26.12
C SER A 224 2.56 8.71 -25.41
N ALA A 225 3.42 9.41 -24.65
CA ALA A 225 3.11 10.68 -24.01
C ALA A 225 2.96 11.86 -24.99
N CYS A 226 3.53 11.77 -26.20
CA CYS A 226 3.53 12.87 -27.16
C CYS A 226 2.10 13.33 -27.49
N GLY A 227 1.86 14.63 -27.38
CA GLY A 227 0.55 15.23 -27.62
C GLY A 227 -0.44 15.14 -26.45
N ARG A 228 -0.20 14.32 -25.42
CA ARG A 228 -1.03 14.27 -24.21
C ARG A 228 -1.04 15.64 -23.54
N GLN A 229 -2.19 16.00 -22.95
CA GLN A 229 -2.36 17.24 -22.22
C GLN A 229 -2.42 16.96 -20.72
N TYR A 230 -1.79 17.84 -19.95
CA TYR A 230 -1.76 17.77 -18.50
C TYR A 230 -2.15 19.11 -17.92
N GLU A 231 -2.97 19.08 -16.87
CA GLU A 231 -3.18 20.20 -15.98
C GLU A 231 -2.19 20.08 -14.82
N VAL A 232 -1.47 21.16 -14.50
CA VAL A 232 -0.35 21.17 -13.55
C VAL A 232 -0.49 22.33 -12.58
N LYS A 233 -0.36 22.04 -11.28
CA LYS A 233 -0.46 23.02 -10.18
C LYS A 233 0.73 22.88 -9.23
N CYS A 234 1.30 24.01 -8.81
CA CYS A 234 2.36 24.03 -7.80
C CYS A 234 1.78 23.76 -6.41
N ILE A 235 2.33 22.79 -5.67
CA ILE A 235 1.91 22.45 -4.30
C ILE A 235 2.93 22.89 -3.25
N SER A 236 4.22 22.86 -3.56
CA SER A 236 5.28 23.38 -2.68
C SER A 236 6.59 23.64 -3.44
N GLY A 237 7.47 24.46 -2.86
CA GLY A 237 8.82 24.70 -3.36
C GLY A 237 9.84 24.69 -2.23
N ALA A 238 11.12 24.83 -2.55
CA ALA A 238 12.21 24.83 -1.57
C ALA A 238 12.10 25.99 -0.56
N PHE A 239 11.50 27.11 -0.96
CA PHE A 239 11.29 28.28 -0.12
C PHE A 239 9.79 28.62 -0.01
N PRO A 240 9.35 29.20 1.12
CA PRO A 240 7.99 29.73 1.24
C PRO A 240 7.71 30.79 0.17
N GLY A 241 6.53 30.74 -0.43
CA GLY A 241 6.12 31.68 -1.48
C GLY A 241 6.62 31.37 -2.89
N THR A 242 7.32 30.24 -3.10
CA THR A 242 7.74 29.81 -4.45
C THR A 242 6.54 29.50 -5.35
N CYS A 243 5.48 28.87 -4.84
CA CYS A 243 4.27 28.60 -5.61
C CYS A 243 3.38 29.85 -5.70
N LEU A 244 2.88 30.14 -6.90
CA LEU A 244 1.88 31.19 -7.11
C LEU A 244 0.49 30.66 -6.69
N PRO A 245 -0.21 31.31 -5.73
CA PRO A 245 -1.48 30.81 -5.22
C PRO A 245 -2.55 30.68 -6.29
N ASP A 246 -3.31 29.59 -6.24
CA ASP A 246 -4.46 29.29 -7.10
C ASP A 246 -4.19 29.34 -8.61
N GLN A 247 -2.93 29.18 -9.01
CA GLN A 247 -2.55 29.09 -10.41
C GLN A 247 -2.41 27.63 -10.85
N THR A 248 -3.02 27.34 -12.00
CA THR A 248 -2.95 26.05 -12.66
C THR A 248 -2.68 26.29 -14.15
N VAL A 249 -1.85 25.44 -14.76
CA VAL A 249 -1.51 25.55 -16.19
C VAL A 249 -1.81 24.25 -16.92
N GLN A 250 -2.43 24.37 -18.10
CA GLN A 250 -2.60 23.24 -19.01
C GLN A 250 -1.46 23.24 -20.03
N VAL A 251 -0.76 22.11 -20.16
CA VAL A 251 0.39 21.95 -21.06
C VAL A 251 0.27 20.72 -21.93
N ARG A 252 0.82 20.80 -23.14
CA ARG A 252 0.97 19.67 -24.05
C ARG A 252 2.39 19.09 -23.95
N ILE A 253 2.52 17.77 -23.93
CA ILE A 253 3.82 17.10 -24.04
C ILE A 253 4.33 17.18 -25.48
N VAL A 254 5.50 17.77 -25.66
CA VAL A 254 6.15 17.96 -26.98
C VAL A 254 7.56 17.38 -27.04
N ASP A 255 8.14 16.91 -25.92
CA ASP A 255 9.52 16.41 -25.90
C ASP A 255 9.74 15.39 -24.77
N GLN A 256 10.90 14.74 -24.76
CA GLN A 256 11.39 13.91 -23.65
C GLN A 256 12.48 14.67 -22.89
N ALA A 257 12.33 14.81 -21.58
CA ALA A 257 13.23 15.61 -20.75
C ALA A 257 14.68 15.10 -20.73
N GLN A 258 14.88 13.79 -20.83
CA GLN A 258 16.20 13.14 -20.81
C GLN A 258 17.01 13.45 -22.08
N THR A 259 16.34 13.64 -23.21
CA THR A 259 16.98 13.85 -24.52
C THR A 259 16.78 15.28 -25.04
N SER A 260 16.17 16.16 -24.24
CA SER A 260 15.89 17.53 -24.64
C SER A 260 17.19 18.28 -24.91
N ARG A 261 17.22 19.05 -25.99
CA ARG A 261 18.42 19.81 -26.38
C ARG A 261 18.88 20.78 -25.30
N SER A 262 17.92 21.43 -24.66
CA SER A 262 18.18 22.32 -23.53
C SER A 262 18.04 21.54 -22.24
N ARG A 263 19.06 21.67 -21.38
CA ARG A 263 19.09 20.98 -20.09
C ARG A 263 18.01 21.56 -19.16
N PRO A 264 17.18 20.71 -18.53
CA PRO A 264 16.26 21.14 -17.47
C PRO A 264 16.98 21.81 -16.30
N SER A 265 16.28 22.67 -15.57
CA SER A 265 16.76 23.32 -14.34
C SER A 265 17.03 22.35 -13.19
N SER A 266 16.40 21.17 -13.21
CA SER A 266 16.67 20.05 -12.30
C SER A 266 16.58 18.74 -13.06
N GLU A 267 17.52 17.84 -12.80
CA GLU A 267 17.48 16.48 -13.34
C GLU A 267 16.44 15.61 -12.61
N GLY A 268 15.95 14.58 -13.29
CA GLY A 268 15.00 13.62 -12.71
C GLY A 268 13.58 14.15 -12.49
N ALA A 269 13.25 15.35 -12.98
CA ALA A 269 11.90 15.90 -12.88
C ALA A 269 10.88 15.05 -13.64
N THR A 270 9.71 14.86 -13.03
CA THR A 270 8.58 14.12 -13.60
C THR A 270 8.02 14.84 -14.84
N ILE A 271 7.87 16.16 -14.75
CA ILE A 271 7.44 17.01 -15.86
C ILE A 271 8.36 18.22 -15.95
N VAL A 272 8.78 18.60 -17.14
CA VAL A 272 9.65 19.77 -17.35
C VAL A 272 8.90 20.78 -18.18
N LEU A 273 8.48 21.88 -17.58
CA LEU A 273 7.67 22.90 -18.24
C LEU A 273 8.53 23.86 -19.06
N SER A 274 7.97 24.38 -20.16
CA SER A 274 8.57 25.56 -20.79
C SER A 274 8.73 26.67 -19.74
N SER A 275 9.72 27.55 -19.90
CA SER A 275 9.90 28.65 -18.95
C SER A 275 8.66 29.56 -18.86
N THR A 276 7.86 29.63 -19.94
CA THR A 276 6.57 30.34 -19.94
C THR A 276 5.54 29.64 -19.06
N ALA A 277 5.37 28.32 -19.22
CA ALA A 277 4.41 27.55 -18.42
C ALA A 277 4.83 27.41 -16.95
N PHE A 278 6.13 27.33 -16.65
CA PHE A 278 6.60 27.30 -15.27
C PHE A 278 6.30 28.61 -14.54
N GLY A 279 6.55 29.74 -15.20
CA GLY A 279 6.33 31.08 -14.64
C GLY A 279 4.87 31.42 -14.36
N THR A 280 3.91 30.62 -14.83
CA THR A 280 2.49 30.80 -14.45
C THR A 280 2.17 30.17 -13.11
N ILE A 281 2.90 29.15 -12.67
CA ILE A 281 2.59 28.40 -11.43
C ILE A 281 3.61 28.61 -10.31
N ALA A 282 4.82 29.07 -10.63
CA ALA A 282 5.90 29.22 -9.67
C ALA A 282 6.86 30.38 -10.00
N ASP A 283 7.62 30.83 -9.00
CA ASP A 283 8.73 31.77 -9.14
C ASP A 283 9.74 31.24 -10.20
N PRO A 284 9.97 31.96 -11.31
CA PRO A 284 10.89 31.53 -12.37
C PRO A 284 12.36 31.37 -11.96
N SER A 285 12.74 31.82 -10.76
CA SER A 285 14.07 31.62 -10.19
C SER A 285 14.24 30.25 -9.52
N ALA A 286 13.15 29.54 -9.23
CA ALA A 286 13.18 28.22 -8.60
C ALA A 286 13.71 27.14 -9.55
N THR A 287 14.66 26.33 -9.08
CA THR A 287 15.21 25.21 -9.86
C THR A 287 14.19 24.11 -10.09
N SER A 288 13.32 23.88 -9.11
CA SER A 288 12.24 22.90 -9.17
C SER A 288 11.18 23.21 -8.13
N VAL A 289 9.98 22.68 -8.35
CA VAL A 289 8.86 22.71 -7.41
C VAL A 289 8.18 21.35 -7.38
N ASN A 290 7.50 21.04 -6.28
CA ASN A 290 6.58 19.91 -6.23
C ASN A 290 5.26 20.35 -6.86
N VAL A 291 4.71 19.50 -7.72
CA VAL A 291 3.45 19.74 -8.42
C VAL A 291 2.48 18.59 -8.23
N GLU A 292 1.21 18.94 -8.23
CA GLU A 292 0.12 18.03 -8.55
C GLU A 292 -0.18 18.17 -10.06
N PHE A 293 -0.38 17.06 -10.75
CA PHE A 293 -0.70 17.05 -12.18
C PHE A 293 -1.69 15.95 -12.54
N GLN A 294 -2.58 16.23 -13.49
CA GLN A 294 -3.55 15.26 -13.98
C GLN A 294 -3.62 15.28 -15.52
N GLN A 295 -3.75 14.11 -16.13
CA GLN A 295 -3.97 14.03 -17.56
C GLN A 295 -5.41 14.49 -17.87
N VAL A 296 -5.54 15.34 -18.87
CA VAL A 296 -6.83 15.85 -19.37
C VAL A 296 -7.06 15.35 -20.80
N TRP A 297 -8.30 14.96 -21.09
CA TRP A 297 -8.73 14.33 -22.36
C TRP A 297 -9.19 15.37 -23.38
#